data_AF-A0A350Y9T3-F1
#
_entry.id   AF-A0A350Y9T3-F1
#
_cell.length_a   1.000
_cell.length_b   1.000
_cell.length_c   1.000
_cell.angle_alpha   90.00
_cell.angle_beta   90.00
_cell.angle_gamma   90.00
#
_symmetry.space_group_name_H-M   'P 1'
#
loop_
_entity.id
_entity.type
_entity.pdbx_description
1 polymer ?
#
loop_
_entity_poly.entity_id
_entity_poly.type
_entity_poly.pdbx_seq_one_letter_code
_entity_poly.pdbx_strand_id
1 'polypeptide(L)'
;MNTNATLCGWAGENLFNQLVAACQKLKRVKSSSQQLIQVAKQSPLGRQRLAQALPYLLAEYGIPVRQESRYRLHLNWKSVPAEVILDYVYGIDSCVQLFGWIVALDITTNPDAVESKQDKLQQLAPLWQALGIDRTAVFLVDKHHLHNQSTDLVTALRQVIKGQTSILVGSRI
;
A
#
# COMPACT_ATOMS: atom_id res chain seq x y z
N MET A 1 33.51 -5.11 10.59
CA MET A 1 32.63 -4.01 11.06
C MET A 1 31.26 -4.26 10.45
N ASN A 2 30.33 -4.80 11.24
CA ASN A 2 28.95 -5.08 10.80
C ASN A 2 28.15 -3.77 10.81
N THR A 3 27.95 -3.18 9.64
CA THR A 3 26.95 -2.13 9.45
C THR A 3 25.59 -2.80 9.26
N ASN A 4 24.96 -3.22 10.36
CA ASN A 4 23.53 -3.56 10.40
C ASN A 4 22.70 -2.28 10.20
N ALA A 5 22.75 -1.72 8.99
CA ALA A 5 21.91 -0.58 8.64
C ALA A 5 20.50 -1.09 8.40
N THR A 6 19.65 -1.09 9.44
CA THR A 6 18.22 -1.38 9.33
C THR A 6 17.61 -0.52 8.21
N LEU A 7 16.95 -1.15 7.24
CA LEU A 7 16.22 -0.43 6.19
C LEU A 7 14.99 0.21 6.83
N CYS A 8 14.87 1.54 6.79
CA CYS A 8 13.64 2.20 7.21
C CYS A 8 12.53 1.95 6.17
N GLY A 9 11.26 2.07 6.57
CA GLY A 9 10.10 1.75 5.72
C GLY A 9 10.14 2.46 4.36
N TRP A 10 10.43 3.77 4.36
CA TRP A 10 10.57 4.56 3.14
C TRP A 10 11.66 4.03 2.19
N ALA A 11 12.79 3.56 2.72
CA ALA A 11 13.85 2.99 1.90
C ALA A 11 13.44 1.61 1.33
N GLY A 12 12.61 0.86 2.06
CA GLY A 12 11.97 -0.37 1.57
C GLY A 12 11.01 -0.12 0.41
N GLU A 13 10.13 0.88 0.55
CA GLU A 13 9.21 1.29 -0.52
C GLU A 13 9.95 1.78 -1.76
N ASN A 14 11.00 2.59 -1.60
CA ASN A 14 11.79 3.07 -2.73
C ASN A 14 12.50 1.91 -3.46
N LEU A 15 13.07 0.96 -2.72
CA LEU A 15 13.66 -0.24 -3.29
C LEU A 15 12.61 -1.06 -4.06
N PHE A 16 11.44 -1.29 -3.48
CA PHE A 16 10.33 -1.95 -4.17
C PHE A 16 9.92 -1.22 -5.45
N ASN A 17 9.85 0.10 -5.39
CA ASN A 17 9.54 0.93 -6.54
C ASN A 17 10.57 0.77 -7.67
N GLN A 18 11.85 0.64 -7.33
CA GLN A 18 12.93 0.34 -8.28
C GLN A 18 12.79 -1.07 -8.87
N LEU A 19 12.45 -2.08 -8.05
CA LEU A 19 12.20 -3.46 -8.50
C LEU A 19 11.08 -3.52 -9.55
N VAL A 20 9.97 -2.84 -9.28
CA VAL A 20 8.84 -2.77 -10.21
C VAL A 20 9.24 -2.07 -11.50
N ALA A 21 9.97 -0.95 -11.40
CA ALA A 21 10.43 -0.20 -12.57
C ALA A 21 11.40 -1.00 -13.46
N ALA A 22 12.24 -1.83 -12.85
CA ALA A 22 13.17 -2.71 -13.55
C ALA A 22 12.49 -3.93 -14.21
N CYS A 23 11.23 -4.23 -13.86
CA CYS A 23 10.52 -5.39 -14.36
C CYS A 23 9.48 -5.01 -15.44
N GLN A 24 9.83 -5.22 -16.71
CA GLN A 24 8.96 -4.91 -17.86
C GLN A 24 7.59 -5.64 -17.85
N LYS A 25 7.47 -6.74 -17.10
CA LYS A 25 6.23 -7.52 -16.98
C LYS A 25 5.23 -6.91 -16.01
N LEU A 26 5.68 -6.01 -15.13
CA LEU A 26 4.85 -5.38 -14.12
C LEU A 26 4.41 -3.99 -14.58
N LYS A 27 3.11 -3.72 -14.45
CA LYS A 27 2.56 -2.38 -14.68
C LYS A 27 2.04 -1.84 -13.36
N ARG A 28 2.33 -0.59 -13.04
CA ARG A 28 1.73 0.05 -11.87
C ARG A 28 0.27 0.38 -12.16
N VAL A 29 -0.60 0.05 -11.22
CA VAL A 29 -2.01 0.44 -11.26
C VAL A 29 -2.16 1.69 -10.41
N LYS A 30 -2.65 2.77 -11.01
CA LYS A 30 -2.91 4.02 -10.31
C LYS A 30 -4.41 4.16 -10.09
N SER A 31 -4.80 4.51 -8.87
CA SER A 31 -6.16 4.92 -8.54
C SER A 31 -6.20 6.43 -8.40
N SER A 32 -7.33 7.05 -8.75
CA SER A 32 -7.53 8.48 -8.46
C SER A 32 -8.01 8.68 -7.02
N SER A 33 -7.63 9.79 -6.39
CA SER A 33 -8.15 10.15 -5.05
C SER A 33 -9.68 10.15 -5.01
N GLN A 34 -10.33 10.60 -6.09
CA GLN A 34 -11.80 10.60 -6.17
C GLN A 34 -12.39 9.19 -6.16
N GLN A 35 -11.83 8.26 -6.94
CA GLN A 35 -12.29 6.87 -6.99
C GLN A 35 -12.12 6.19 -5.62
N LEU A 36 -10.97 6.37 -4.97
CA LEU A 36 -10.69 5.82 -3.65
C LEU A 36 -11.72 6.31 -2.62
N ILE A 37 -11.96 7.62 -2.56
CA ILE A 37 -12.92 8.18 -1.61
C ILE A 37 -14.35 7.77 -1.93
N GLN A 38 -14.71 7.67 -3.22
CA GLN A 38 -16.03 7.20 -3.63
C GLN A 38 -16.28 5.77 -3.16
N VAL A 39 -15.35 4.85 -3.41
CA VAL A 39 -15.44 3.46 -2.99
C VAL A 39 -15.47 3.34 -1.46
N ALA A 40 -14.59 4.05 -0.75
CA ALA A 40 -14.58 4.03 0.71
C ALA A 40 -15.88 4.55 1.33
N LYS A 41 -16.54 5.55 0.74
CA LYS A 41 -17.83 6.05 1.25
C LYS A 41 -18.98 5.07 1.10
N GLN A 42 -18.90 4.14 0.15
CA GLN A 42 -19.99 3.20 -0.16
C GLN A 42 -20.15 2.10 0.90
N SER A 43 -19.10 1.76 1.66
CA SER A 43 -19.17 0.70 2.68
C SER A 43 -19.07 1.23 4.12
N PRO A 44 -19.70 0.56 5.11
CA PRO A 44 -19.53 0.90 6.53
C PRO A 44 -18.06 0.86 6.96
N LEU A 45 -17.32 -0.16 6.52
CA LEU A 45 -15.89 -0.33 6.78
C LEU A 45 -15.07 0.84 6.20
N GLY A 46 -15.30 1.21 4.95
CA GLY A 46 -14.59 2.33 4.34
C GLY A 46 -14.89 3.67 5.02
N ARG A 47 -16.14 3.93 5.43
CA ARG A 47 -16.49 5.12 6.23
C ARG A 47 -15.79 5.13 7.58
N GLN A 48 -15.68 3.98 8.25
CA GLN A 48 -14.93 3.85 9.49
C GLN A 48 -13.43 4.16 9.27
N ARG A 49 -12.82 3.60 8.23
CA ARG A 49 -11.40 3.85 7.88
C ARG A 49 -11.15 5.31 7.54
N LEU A 50 -12.06 5.95 6.80
CA LEU A 50 -11.99 7.39 6.52
C LEU A 50 -12.06 8.22 7.81
N ALA A 51 -12.97 7.89 8.73
CA ALA A 51 -13.08 8.58 10.01
C ALA A 51 -11.81 8.44 10.87
N GLN A 52 -11.18 7.27 10.86
CA GLN A 52 -9.91 7.01 11.55
C GLN A 52 -8.74 7.78 10.92
N ALA A 53 -8.71 7.88 9.59
CA ALA A 53 -7.66 8.60 8.85
C ALA A 53 -7.80 10.13 8.95
N LEU A 54 -9.03 10.63 9.09
CA LEU A 54 -9.35 12.05 8.96
C LEU A 54 -8.50 12.99 9.85
N PRO A 55 -8.21 12.70 11.13
CA PRO A 55 -7.38 13.58 11.95
C PRO A 55 -5.96 13.76 11.40
N TYR A 56 -5.36 12.67 10.92
CA TYR A 56 -4.02 12.69 10.33
C TYR A 56 -4.02 13.46 9.01
N LEU A 57 -5.00 13.18 8.16
CA LEU A 57 -5.15 13.85 6.86
C LEU A 57 -5.43 15.36 7.02
N LEU A 58 -6.21 15.76 8.02
CA LEU A 58 -6.44 17.18 8.31
C LEU A 58 -5.19 17.88 8.84
N ALA A 59 -4.36 17.20 9.63
CA ALA A 59 -3.13 17.77 10.14
C ALA A 59 -2.12 18.07 9.02
N GLU A 60 -2.06 17.20 8.00
CA GLU A 60 -1.08 17.30 6.92
C GLU A 60 -1.60 18.05 5.69
N TYR A 61 -2.86 17.84 5.32
CA TYR A 61 -3.48 18.37 4.08
C TYR A 61 -4.67 19.30 4.34
N GLY A 62 -4.96 19.63 5.61
CA GLY A 62 -6.08 20.49 5.97
C GLY A 62 -5.89 21.93 5.50
N ILE A 63 -6.93 22.49 4.90
CA ILE A 63 -6.96 23.89 4.46
C ILE A 63 -7.75 24.68 5.51
N PRO A 64 -7.20 25.78 6.06
CA PRO A 64 -7.95 26.62 6.99
C PRO A 64 -9.07 27.35 6.24
N VAL A 65 -10.31 27.08 6.63
CA VAL A 65 -11.51 27.75 6.11
C VAL A 65 -12.13 28.57 7.23
N ARG A 66 -12.42 29.84 6.93
CA ARG A 66 -13.08 30.73 7.87
C ARG A 66 -14.58 30.42 7.90
N GLN A 67 -15.10 30.04 9.06
CA GLN A 67 -16.51 29.82 9.30
C GLN A 67 -16.93 30.60 10.55
N GLU A 68 -17.85 31.56 10.38
CA GLU A 68 -18.52 32.27 11.50
C GLU A 68 -17.55 32.77 12.59
N SER A 69 -16.44 33.38 12.17
CA SER A 69 -15.38 33.95 13.03
C SER A 69 -14.34 32.97 13.61
N ARG A 70 -14.39 31.68 13.27
CA ARG A 70 -13.35 30.70 13.63
C ARG A 70 -12.74 30.06 12.38
N TYR A 71 -11.47 29.68 12.46
CA TYR A 71 -10.85 28.84 11.45
C TYR A 71 -11.13 27.37 11.77
N ARG A 72 -11.61 26.62 10.78
CA ARG A 72 -11.72 25.16 10.83
C ARG A 72 -10.91 24.57 9.70
N LEU A 73 -10.22 23.46 9.97
CA LEU A 73 -9.53 22.72 8.92
C LEU A 73 -10.56 21.94 8.10
N HIS A 74 -10.49 22.11 6.78
CA HIS A 74 -11.30 21.38 5.83
C HIS A 74 -10.41 20.56 4.92
N LEU A 75 -10.83 19.34 4.60
CA LEU A 75 -10.08 18.46 3.72
C LEU A 75 -10.65 18.52 2.30
N ASN A 76 -9.86 19.03 1.36
CA ASN A 76 -10.15 18.88 -0.06
C ASN A 76 -9.55 17.55 -0.55
N TRP A 77 -10.38 16.52 -0.74
CA TRP A 77 -9.90 15.20 -1.18
C TRP A 77 -9.16 15.20 -2.53
N LYS A 78 -9.32 16.24 -3.36
CA LYS A 78 -8.55 16.38 -4.60
C LYS A 78 -7.09 16.78 -4.37
N SER A 79 -6.78 17.40 -3.23
CA SER A 79 -5.42 17.81 -2.88
C SER A 79 -4.66 16.76 -2.07
N VAL A 80 -5.34 15.69 -1.63
CA VAL A 80 -4.69 14.57 -0.96
C VAL A 80 -4.18 13.59 -2.02
N PRO A 81 -2.87 13.25 -2.03
CA PRO A 81 -2.32 12.25 -2.94
C PRO A 81 -3.04 10.91 -2.82
N ALA A 82 -3.19 10.21 -3.94
CA ALA A 82 -3.90 8.93 -3.96
C ALA A 82 -3.17 7.86 -3.15
N GLU A 83 -1.84 7.92 -3.16
CA GLU A 83 -0.93 7.05 -2.41
C GLU A 83 -1.16 7.19 -0.90
N VAL A 84 -1.36 8.41 -0.41
CA VAL A 84 -1.68 8.69 1.00
C VAL A 84 -3.04 8.10 1.37
N ILE A 85 -4.04 8.22 0.48
CA ILE A 85 -5.36 7.63 0.72
C ILE A 85 -5.27 6.10 0.73
N LEU A 86 -4.50 5.50 -0.18
CA LEU A 86 -4.27 4.06 -0.23
C LEU A 86 -3.65 3.55 1.08
N ASP A 87 -2.63 4.20 1.61
CA ASP A 87 -2.03 3.81 2.88
C ASP A 87 -3.02 3.99 4.05
N TYR A 88 -3.46 5.22 4.30
CA TYR A 88 -4.27 5.52 5.50
C TYR A 88 -5.62 4.80 5.53
N VAL A 89 -6.27 4.64 4.38
CA VAL A 89 -7.63 4.08 4.31
C VAL A 89 -7.58 2.57 4.01
N TYR A 90 -6.75 2.16 3.05
CA TYR A 90 -6.72 0.78 2.54
C TYR A 90 -5.55 -0.06 3.08
N GLY A 91 -4.54 0.56 3.71
CA GLY A 91 -3.34 -0.14 4.17
C GLY A 91 -2.51 -0.71 3.02
N ILE A 92 -2.47 0.00 1.89
CA ILE A 92 -1.79 -0.44 0.67
C ILE A 92 -0.74 0.60 0.28
N ASP A 93 0.49 0.15 0.06
CA ASP A 93 1.59 1.01 -0.40
C ASP A 93 1.70 1.04 -1.92
N SER A 94 1.39 -0.08 -2.58
CA SER A 94 1.55 -0.20 -4.02
C SER A 94 0.54 -1.15 -4.66
N CYS A 95 0.15 -0.85 -5.91
CA CYS A 95 -0.65 -1.74 -6.74
C CYS A 95 0.09 -2.04 -8.05
N VAL A 96 0.22 -3.31 -8.36
CA VAL A 96 0.85 -3.79 -9.60
C VAL A 96 -0.07 -4.74 -10.35
N GLN A 97 0.04 -4.74 -11.67
CA GLN A 97 -0.66 -5.67 -12.55
C GLN A 97 0.34 -6.68 -13.13
N LEU A 98 -0.02 -7.95 -13.06
CA LEU A 98 0.73 -9.06 -13.66
C LEU A 98 -0.25 -10.06 -14.30
N PHE A 99 -0.13 -10.30 -15.61
CA PHE A 99 -0.99 -11.22 -16.38
C PHE A 99 -2.51 -10.97 -16.19
N GLY A 100 -2.92 -9.71 -16.14
CA GLY A 100 -4.33 -9.34 -15.96
C GLY A 100 -4.75 -9.18 -14.50
N TRP A 101 -4.03 -9.79 -13.56
CA TRP A 101 -4.32 -9.72 -12.12
C TRP A 101 -3.77 -8.44 -11.51
N ILE A 102 -4.59 -7.76 -10.71
CA ILE A 102 -4.20 -6.59 -9.90
C ILE A 102 -3.87 -7.08 -8.49
N VAL A 103 -2.62 -6.88 -8.09
CA VAL A 103 -2.09 -7.25 -6.79
C VAL A 103 -1.75 -5.97 -6.02
N ALA A 104 -2.34 -5.79 -4.85
CA ALA A 104 -1.96 -4.73 -3.92
C ALA A 104 -0.99 -5.24 -2.86
N LEU A 105 -0.07 -4.38 -2.46
CA LEU A 105 1.08 -4.73 -1.64
C LEU A 105 1.22 -3.75 -0.49
N ASP A 106 1.40 -4.30 0.70
CA ASP A 106 1.85 -3.59 1.90
C ASP A 106 3.31 -3.96 2.14
N ILE A 107 4.21 -3.00 2.05
CA ILE A 107 5.65 -3.20 2.07
C ILE A 107 6.12 -3.07 3.51
N THR A 108 7.00 -3.97 3.94
CA THR A 108 7.58 -3.90 5.28
C THR A 108 9.04 -4.28 5.23
N THR A 109 9.81 -3.72 6.14
CA THR A 109 11.18 -4.14 6.44
C THR A 109 11.26 -4.84 7.78
N ASN A 110 10.13 -4.87 8.52
CA ASN A 110 10.00 -5.54 9.80
C ASN A 110 9.36 -6.93 9.59
N PRO A 111 10.12 -8.03 9.78
CA PRO A 111 9.59 -9.39 9.65
C PRO A 111 8.49 -9.70 10.67
N ASP A 112 8.59 -9.16 11.89
CA ASP A 112 7.61 -9.41 12.96
C ASP A 112 6.26 -8.75 12.69
N ALA A 113 6.22 -7.78 11.76
CA ALA A 113 4.98 -7.10 11.38
C ALA A 113 4.23 -7.83 10.25
N VAL A 114 4.82 -8.84 9.59
CA VAL A 114 4.25 -9.44 8.37
C VAL A 114 2.86 -10.05 8.63
N GLU A 115 2.72 -10.85 9.69
CA GLU A 115 1.45 -11.51 10.02
C GLU A 115 0.37 -10.49 10.35
N SER A 116 0.65 -9.54 11.26
CA SER A 116 -0.33 -8.51 11.65
C SER A 116 -0.75 -7.61 10.48
N LYS A 117 0.17 -7.25 9.58
CA LYS A 117 -0.14 -6.51 8.35
C LYS A 117 -1.00 -7.33 7.40
N GLN A 118 -0.73 -8.64 7.28
CA GLN A 118 -1.51 -9.53 6.43
C GLN A 118 -2.94 -9.68 6.95
N ASP A 119 -3.12 -9.87 8.25
CA ASP A 119 -4.44 -9.94 8.88
C ASP A 119 -5.24 -8.66 8.67
N LYS A 120 -4.59 -7.51 8.82
CA LYS A 120 -5.20 -6.21 8.53
C LYS A 120 -5.64 -6.10 7.06
N LEU A 121 -4.82 -6.54 6.11
CA LEU A 121 -5.18 -6.57 4.69
C LEU A 121 -6.38 -7.50 4.43
N GLN A 122 -6.45 -8.66 5.08
CA GLN A 122 -7.60 -9.57 4.95
C GLN A 122 -8.88 -8.97 5.53
N GLN A 123 -8.81 -8.27 6.66
CA GLN A 123 -9.95 -7.55 7.23
C GLN A 123 -10.45 -6.43 6.30
N LEU A 124 -9.55 -5.85 5.50
CA LEU A 124 -9.87 -4.83 4.51
C LEU A 124 -10.32 -5.41 3.16
N ALA A 125 -10.50 -6.73 3.05
CA ALA A 125 -10.90 -7.41 1.81
C ALA A 125 -12.08 -6.80 1.08
N PRO A 126 -13.23 -6.55 1.73
CA PRO A 126 -14.38 -5.96 1.05
C PRO A 126 -14.08 -4.59 0.41
N LEU A 127 -13.10 -3.86 0.97
CA LEU A 127 -12.79 -2.51 0.57
C LEU A 127 -11.84 -2.48 -0.63
N TRP A 128 -10.75 -3.28 -0.62
CA TRP A 128 -9.86 -3.34 -1.77
C TRP A 128 -10.45 -4.15 -2.94
N GLN A 129 -11.30 -5.14 -2.68
CA GLN A 129 -12.03 -5.85 -3.75
C GLN A 129 -12.95 -4.89 -4.52
N ALA A 130 -13.57 -3.93 -3.83
CA ALA A 130 -14.40 -2.91 -4.48
C ALA A 130 -13.61 -1.94 -5.39
N LEU A 131 -12.27 -1.91 -5.27
CA LEU A 131 -11.38 -1.22 -6.22
C LEU A 131 -11.01 -2.07 -7.45
N GLY A 132 -11.46 -3.33 -7.51
CA GLY A 132 -11.04 -4.29 -8.53
C GLY A 132 -9.64 -4.88 -8.28
N ILE A 133 -9.15 -4.82 -7.04
CA ILE A 133 -7.93 -5.53 -6.65
C ILE A 133 -8.28 -7.01 -6.45
N ASP A 134 -7.53 -7.91 -7.07
CA ASP A 134 -7.81 -9.35 -7.04
C ASP A 134 -7.16 -10.05 -5.85
N ARG A 135 -5.97 -9.58 -5.45
CA ARG A 135 -5.13 -10.17 -4.40
C ARG A 135 -4.38 -9.10 -3.63
N THR A 136 -4.07 -9.41 -2.38
CA THR A 136 -3.22 -8.58 -1.53
C THR A 136 -2.12 -9.41 -0.89
N ALA A 137 -0.97 -8.80 -0.65
CA ALA A 137 0.12 -9.45 0.06
C ALA A 137 0.98 -8.45 0.82
N VAL A 138 1.53 -8.91 1.93
CA VAL A 138 2.63 -8.21 2.59
C VAL A 138 3.94 -8.59 1.91
N PHE A 139 4.73 -7.58 1.56
CA PHE A 139 6.01 -7.71 0.88
C PHE A 139 7.15 -7.35 1.84
N LEU A 140 7.84 -8.35 2.39
CA LEU A 140 9.02 -8.12 3.21
C LEU A 140 10.22 -7.82 2.31
N VAL A 141 10.89 -6.69 2.54
CA VAL A 141 12.10 -6.28 1.83
C VAL A 141 13.32 -6.38 2.75
N ASP A 142 14.26 -7.25 2.39
CA ASP A 142 15.57 -7.38 3.06
C ASP A 142 16.72 -6.87 2.17
N LYS A 143 17.61 -6.04 2.74
CA LYS A 143 18.82 -5.52 2.09
C LYS A 143 19.83 -6.61 1.74
N HIS A 144 19.83 -7.74 2.45
CA HIS A 144 20.90 -8.73 2.33
C HIS A 144 20.79 -9.65 1.10
N HIS A 145 19.67 -9.60 0.37
CA HIS A 145 19.36 -10.56 -0.69
C HIS A 145 18.98 -9.89 -2.02
N LEU A 146 19.83 -8.96 -2.47
CA LEU A 146 19.62 -8.11 -3.64
C LEU A 146 20.10 -8.69 -4.99
N HIS A 147 20.38 -9.99 -5.13
CA HIS A 147 20.80 -10.58 -6.41
C HIS A 147 19.62 -11.25 -7.14
N ASN A 148 19.34 -10.87 -8.40
CA ASN A 148 18.26 -11.37 -9.31
C ASN A 148 16.77 -11.01 -9.01
N GLN A 149 16.55 -10.08 -8.07
CA GLN A 149 15.44 -9.14 -7.88
C GLN A 149 14.18 -9.22 -8.78
N SER A 150 14.25 -8.94 -10.09
CA SER A 150 13.05 -8.84 -10.95
C SER A 150 12.38 -10.20 -11.18
N THR A 151 13.16 -11.28 -11.26
CA THR A 151 12.64 -12.64 -11.45
C THR A 151 12.04 -13.17 -10.16
N ASP A 152 12.64 -12.84 -9.02
CA ASP A 152 12.15 -13.23 -7.70
C ASP A 152 10.84 -12.52 -7.38
N LEU A 153 10.72 -11.22 -7.67
CA LEU A 153 9.47 -10.48 -7.54
C LEU A 153 8.35 -11.04 -8.42
N VAL A 154 8.62 -11.41 -9.68
CA VAL A 154 7.59 -12.03 -10.54
C VAL A 154 7.21 -13.42 -10.04
N THR A 155 8.18 -14.20 -9.56
CA THR A 155 7.93 -15.55 -9.01
C THR A 155 7.07 -15.46 -7.76
N ALA A 156 7.41 -14.55 -6.86
CA ALA A 156 6.61 -14.14 -5.72
C ALA A 156 5.18 -13.80 -6.13
N LEU A 157 4.99 -12.78 -6.98
CA LEU A 157 3.65 -12.33 -7.36
C LEU A 157 2.82 -13.43 -8.02
N ARG A 158 3.43 -14.35 -8.77
CA ARG A 158 2.75 -15.55 -9.29
C ARG A 158 2.20 -16.44 -8.20
N GLN A 159 2.90 -16.58 -7.07
CA GLN A 159 2.40 -17.33 -5.94
C GLN A 159 1.21 -16.63 -5.26
N VAL A 160 1.23 -15.30 -5.16
CA VAL A 160 0.07 -14.55 -4.65
C VAL A 160 -1.14 -14.69 -5.54
N ILE A 161 -0.96 -14.65 -6.85
CA ILE A 161 -2.04 -14.92 -7.81
C ILE A 161 -2.65 -16.30 -7.57
N LYS A 162 -1.83 -17.31 -7.25
CA LYS A 162 -2.27 -18.68 -6.92
C LYS A 162 -2.90 -18.81 -5.53
N GLY A 163 -2.95 -17.75 -4.73
CA GLY A 163 -3.61 -17.73 -3.42
C GLY A 163 -2.67 -17.76 -2.22
N GLN A 164 -1.35 -17.67 -2.40
CA GLN A 164 -0.47 -17.41 -1.26
C GLN A 164 -0.70 -15.98 -0.77
N THR A 165 -0.79 -15.77 0.53
CA THR A 165 -1.14 -14.47 1.10
C THR A 165 0.06 -13.71 1.64
N SER A 166 1.15 -14.40 1.97
CA SER A 166 2.38 -13.79 2.50
C SER A 166 3.55 -14.20 1.63
N ILE A 167 4.35 -13.23 1.18
CA ILE A 167 5.54 -13.52 0.37
C ILE A 167 6.76 -12.85 1.00
N LEU A 168 7.76 -13.69 1.28
CA LEU A 168 9.13 -13.27 1.53
C LEU A 168 9.85 -13.12 0.18
N VAL A 169 10.32 -11.91 -0.15
CA VAL A 169 11.23 -11.72 -1.29
C VAL A 169 12.51 -11.10 -0.79
N GLY A 170 13.60 -11.84 -0.95
CA GLY A 170 14.88 -11.50 -0.33
C GLY A 170 15.26 -12.45 0.79
N SER A 171 14.89 -13.72 0.70
CA SER A 171 15.62 -14.81 1.35
C SER A 171 15.66 -15.96 0.36
N ARG A 172 16.81 -16.63 0.27
CA ARG A 172 16.90 -17.86 -0.52
C ARG A 172 15.86 -18.84 0.03
N ILE A 173 15.04 -19.41 -0.85
CA ILE A 173 14.46 -20.74 -0.60
C ILE A 173 15.62 -21.74 -0.58
#